data_AF-A0A0C3N7U1-F1
#
_entry.id   AF-A0A0C3N7U1-F1
#
_cell.length_a   1.000
_cell.length_b   1.000
_cell.length_c   1.000
_cell.angle_alpha   90.00
_cell.angle_beta   90.00
_cell.angle_gamma   90.00
#
_symmetry.space_group_name_H-M   'P 1'
#
loop_
_entity.id
_entity.type
_entity.pdbx_description
1 polymer ?
#
loop_
_entity_poly.entity_id
_entity_poly.type
_entity_poly.pdbx_seq_one_letter_code
_entity_poly.pdbx_strand_id
1 'polypeptide(L)'
;MDTRFLVYPIGDGLHMIANSERDILGPTNAIMIETSLLKTPAFCLDSWYWFRKGEHAGMAKSDLRKGEHERTWRSLPMGNPIEEAIADKLKTYSMPVFEGENQNRFMCTIKDEFTYEVYDYHMALCFELPTLKLETSNFDIMHWHAKRLMGACIDLTNPNPLWDTTSG
;
A
#
# COMPACT_ATOMS: atom_id res chain seq x y z
N MET A 1 2.66 0.37 -12.05
CA MET A 1 4.09 0.43 -11.68
C MET A 1 4.35 -0.79 -10.84
N ASP A 2 5.40 -1.56 -11.10
CA ASP A 2 5.80 -2.61 -10.16
C ASP A 2 6.41 -1.91 -8.95
N THR A 3 5.75 -1.93 -7.80
CA THR A 3 6.41 -1.53 -6.55
C THR A 3 7.57 -2.49 -6.30
N ARG A 4 8.79 -1.95 -6.34
CA ARG A 4 10.02 -2.71 -6.14
C ARG A 4 10.13 -3.34 -4.74
N PHE A 5 9.39 -2.82 -3.78
CA PHE A 5 9.45 -3.23 -2.38
C PHE A 5 8.10 -3.67 -1.85
N LEU A 6 8.12 -4.73 -1.06
CA LEU A 6 7.02 -5.18 -0.23
C LEU A 6 7.04 -4.39 1.09
N VAL A 7 5.90 -3.81 1.44
CA VAL A 7 5.73 -2.98 2.64
C VAL A 7 4.71 -3.65 3.56
N TYR A 8 5.15 -4.08 4.73
CA TYR A 8 4.32 -4.79 5.70
C TYR A 8 4.13 -3.95 6.97
N PRO A 9 2.90 -3.73 7.44
CA PRO A 9 2.68 -3.08 8.72
C PRO A 9 3.06 -4.04 9.86
N ILE A 10 3.80 -3.52 10.85
CA ILE A 10 4.22 -4.31 12.03
C ILE A 10 3.69 -3.75 13.35
N GLY A 11 3.04 -2.59 13.34
CA GLY A 11 2.50 -1.91 14.52
C GLY A 11 3.28 -0.65 14.89
N ASP A 12 2.74 0.14 15.83
CA ASP A 12 3.40 1.29 16.47
C ASP A 12 3.98 2.34 15.51
N GLY A 13 3.30 2.59 14.39
CA GLY A 13 3.78 3.55 13.38
C GLY A 13 5.02 3.06 12.61
N LEU A 14 5.26 1.76 12.56
CA LEU A 14 6.37 1.13 11.84
C LEU A 14 5.89 0.19 10.73
N HIS A 15 6.69 0.13 9.67
CA HIS A 15 6.57 -0.82 8.58
C HIS A 15 7.87 -1.58 8.38
N MET A 16 7.78 -2.85 8.01
CA MET A 16 8.89 -3.64 7.49
C MET A 16 8.94 -3.51 5.97
N ILE A 17 10.14 -3.24 5.45
CA ILE A 17 10.42 -3.14 4.02
C ILE A 17 11.22 -4.36 3.58
N ALA A 18 10.77 -5.04 2.53
CA ALA A 18 11.45 -6.19 1.94
C ALA A 18 11.56 -6.04 0.42
N ASN A 19 12.69 -6.41 -0.17
CA ASN A 19 12.86 -6.42 -1.62
C ASN A 19 12.24 -7.66 -2.28
N SER A 20 12.00 -8.72 -1.50
CA SER A 20 11.34 -9.94 -1.94
C SER A 20 10.76 -10.69 -0.74
N GLU A 21 9.82 -11.61 -0.98
CA GLU A 21 9.27 -12.45 0.09
C GLU A 21 10.34 -13.33 0.76
N ARG A 22 11.44 -13.60 0.04
CA ARG A 22 12.60 -14.33 0.58
C ARG A 22 13.39 -13.50 1.60
N ASP A 23 13.26 -12.19 1.60
CA ASP A 23 13.89 -11.31 2.59
C ASP A 23 13.10 -11.27 3.93
N ILE A 24 11.93 -11.93 4.02
CA ILE A 24 11.05 -11.93 5.22
C ILE A 24 11.52 -12.95 6.30
N LEU A 25 12.64 -13.65 6.10
CA LEU A 25 13.05 -14.83 6.87
C LEU A 25 13.50 -14.62 8.34
N GLY A 26 13.12 -13.52 9.00
CA GLY A 26 13.19 -13.40 10.46
C GLY A 26 13.34 -11.98 11.02
N PRO A 27 12.92 -11.74 12.28
CA PRO A 27 12.88 -10.40 12.90
C PRO A 27 14.25 -9.73 13.01
N THR A 28 15.34 -10.50 13.05
CA THR A 28 16.71 -9.98 13.20
C THR A 28 17.22 -9.23 11.95
N ASN A 29 16.62 -9.50 10.78
CA ASN A 29 17.02 -8.90 9.50
C ASN A 29 15.92 -7.98 8.93
N ALA A 30 14.87 -7.70 9.70
CA ALA A 30 13.78 -6.83 9.28
C ALA A 30 14.27 -5.39 9.13
N ILE A 31 14.18 -4.85 7.92
CA ILE A 31 14.49 -3.44 7.66
C ILE A 31 13.23 -2.62 7.99
N MET A 32 13.23 -2.01 9.18
CA MET A 32 12.09 -1.25 9.70
C MET A 32 12.18 0.24 9.36
N ILE A 33 11.05 0.86 9.05
CA ILE A 33 10.90 2.28 8.77
C ILE A 33 9.68 2.86 9.47
N GLU A 34 9.78 4.13 9.88
CA GLU A 34 8.63 4.89 10.39
C GLU A 34 7.63 5.23 9.27
N THR A 35 6.34 5.11 9.59
CA THR A 35 5.23 5.47 8.70
C THR A 35 5.31 6.93 8.24
N SER A 36 5.81 7.84 9.08
CA SER A 36 6.00 9.26 8.76
C SER A 36 6.89 9.48 7.53
N LEU A 37 7.97 8.70 7.40
CA LEU A 37 8.89 8.75 6.26
C LEU A 37 8.24 8.22 4.99
N LEU A 38 7.43 7.17 5.10
CA LEU A 38 6.69 6.62 3.96
C LEU A 38 5.55 7.54 3.47
N LYS A 39 5.10 8.48 4.28
CA LYS A 39 4.13 9.52 3.89
C LYS A 39 4.79 10.76 3.27
N THR A 40 6.12 10.80 3.20
CA THR A 40 6.86 11.97 2.69
C THR A 40 7.15 11.79 1.19
N PRO A 41 6.58 12.61 0.29
CA PRO A 41 6.73 12.40 -1.16
C PRO A 41 8.17 12.54 -1.69
N ALA A 42 9.02 13.26 -0.96
CA ALA A 42 10.43 13.42 -1.31
C ALA A 42 11.33 12.27 -0.81
N PHE A 43 10.76 11.31 -0.07
CA PHE A 43 11.52 10.23 0.54
C PHE A 43 11.88 9.15 -0.50
N CYS A 44 13.18 8.92 -0.69
CA CYS A 44 13.68 7.87 -1.57
C CYS A 44 13.80 6.53 -0.81
N LEU A 45 12.74 5.72 -0.84
CA LEU A 45 12.73 4.41 -0.18
C LEU A 45 13.85 3.49 -0.66
N ASP A 46 14.15 3.50 -1.96
CA ASP A 46 15.18 2.62 -2.51
C ASP A 46 16.57 2.94 -1.96
N SER A 47 17.02 4.19 -2.09
CA SER A 47 18.33 4.61 -1.56
C SER A 47 18.41 4.34 -0.06
N TRP A 48 17.35 4.64 0.69
CA TRP A 48 17.28 4.35 2.12
C TRP A 48 17.39 2.85 2.41
N TYR A 49 16.64 2.00 1.71
CA TYR A 49 16.62 0.55 1.94
C TYR A 49 17.99 -0.08 1.71
N TRP A 50 18.66 0.26 0.60
CA TRP A 50 19.98 -0.29 0.30
C TRP A 50 21.06 0.21 1.25
N PHE A 51 20.94 1.45 1.72
CA PHE A 51 21.82 1.97 2.77
C PHE A 51 21.65 1.15 4.06
N ARG A 52 20.40 0.93 4.49
CA ARG A 52 20.10 0.11 5.68
C ARG A 52 20.56 -1.32 5.56
N LYS A 53 20.31 -1.97 4.40
CA LYS A 53 20.75 -3.34 4.14
C LYS A 53 22.28 -3.46 4.19
N GLY A 54 22.98 -2.47 3.66
CA GLY A 54 24.44 -2.40 3.72
C GLY A 54 24.98 -2.16 5.14
N GLU A 55 24.37 -1.27 5.92
CA GLU A 55 24.70 -1.08 7.34
C GLU A 55 24.53 -2.39 8.13
N HIS A 56 23.43 -3.11 7.92
CA HIS A 56 23.20 -4.43 8.53
C HIS A 56 24.23 -5.49 8.11
N ALA A 57 24.75 -5.41 6.88
CA ALA A 57 25.81 -6.28 6.39
C ALA A 57 27.21 -5.86 6.88
N GLY A 58 27.32 -4.83 7.72
CA GLY A 58 28.59 -4.35 8.26
C GLY A 58 29.41 -3.48 7.30
N MET A 59 28.80 -2.98 6.22
CA MET A 59 29.49 -2.12 5.26
C MET A 59 29.78 -0.74 5.84
N ALA A 60 30.92 -0.16 5.48
CA ALA A 60 31.26 1.19 5.89
C ALA A 60 30.37 2.21 5.15
N LYS A 61 29.99 3.29 5.86
CA LYS A 61 29.18 4.37 5.28
C LYS A 61 29.82 5.02 4.04
N SER A 62 31.16 5.06 3.97
CA SER A 62 31.89 5.53 2.81
C SER A 62 31.64 4.68 1.57
N ASP A 63 31.61 3.36 1.73
CA ASP A 63 31.41 2.41 0.65
C ASP A 63 29.96 2.45 0.16
N LEU A 64 29.00 2.62 1.09
CA LEU A 64 27.60 2.82 0.75
C LEU A 64 27.37 4.11 -0.04
N ARG A 65 28.00 5.21 0.38
CA ARG A 65 27.93 6.49 -0.36
C ARG A 65 28.57 6.40 -1.74
N LYS A 66 29.70 5.71 -1.84
CA LYS A 66 30.37 5.46 -3.12
C LYS A 66 29.48 4.62 -4.04
N GLY A 67 28.92 3.53 -3.54
CA GLY A 67 28.00 2.67 -4.29
C GLY A 67 26.75 3.40 -4.76
N GLU A 68 26.19 4.29 -3.94
CA GLU A 68 25.06 5.14 -4.35
C GLU A 68 25.46 6.16 -5.42
N HIS A 69 26.66 6.73 -5.34
CA HIS A 69 27.18 7.68 -6.34
C HIS A 69 27.48 7.01 -7.69
N GLU A 70 28.00 5.78 -7.66
CA GLU A 70 28.34 4.98 -8.85
C GLU A 70 27.12 4.28 -9.47
N ARG A 71 25.95 4.41 -8.84
CA ARG A 71 24.72 3.75 -9.27
C ARG A 71 24.24 4.32 -10.62
N THR A 72 24.16 3.46 -11.63
CA THR A 72 23.77 3.84 -13.01
C THR A 72 22.27 3.99 -13.22
N TRP A 73 21.47 3.62 -12.23
CA TRP A 73 20.01 3.69 -12.23
C TRP A 73 19.57 4.59 -11.07
N ARG A 74 18.89 5.69 -11.39
CA ARG A 74 18.26 6.52 -10.37
C ARG A 74 16.90 5.93 -10.08
N SER A 75 16.71 5.43 -8.86
CA SER A 75 15.37 5.11 -8.38
C SER A 75 14.55 6.39 -8.38
N LEU A 76 13.45 6.39 -9.13
CA LEU A 76 12.48 7.47 -9.03
C LEU A 76 12.00 7.53 -7.58
N PRO A 77 11.76 8.72 -7.00
CA PRO A 77 11.04 8.80 -5.73
C PRO A 77 9.73 8.02 -5.89
N MET A 78 9.48 7.04 -5.02
CA MET A 78 8.15 6.43 -4.95
C MET A 78 7.25 7.55 -4.45
N GLY A 79 6.17 7.85 -5.17
CA GLY A 79 5.35 9.02 -4.85
C GLY A 79 4.79 8.88 -3.43
N ASN A 80 3.91 7.92 -3.24
CA ASN A 80 3.33 7.58 -1.93
C ASN A 80 3.38 6.06 -1.73
N PRO A 81 4.45 5.53 -1.12
CA PRO A 81 4.69 4.10 -0.92
C PRO A 81 3.50 3.29 -0.39
N ILE A 82 2.72 3.87 0.52
CA ILE A 82 1.56 3.21 1.12
C ILE A 82 0.41 3.11 0.11
N GLU A 83 0.17 4.17 -0.66
CA GLU A 83 -0.85 4.18 -1.72
C GLU A 83 -0.55 3.13 -2.79
N GLU A 84 0.71 3.11 -3.24
CA GLU A 84 1.17 2.15 -4.26
C GLU A 84 1.06 0.71 -3.75
N ALA A 85 1.47 0.43 -2.49
CA ALA A 85 1.37 -0.90 -1.91
C ALA A 85 -0.08 -1.40 -1.76
N ILE A 86 -1.02 -0.52 -1.40
CA ILE A 86 -2.46 -0.85 -1.33
C ILE A 86 -2.98 -1.21 -2.72
N ALA A 87 -2.71 -0.36 -3.72
CA ALA A 87 -3.17 -0.57 -5.08
C ALA A 87 -2.58 -1.86 -5.69
N ASP A 88 -1.30 -2.13 -5.48
CA ASP A 88 -0.63 -3.33 -5.98
C ASP A 88 -1.14 -4.61 -5.33
N LYS A 89 -1.39 -4.59 -4.02
CA LYS A 89 -1.97 -5.74 -3.31
C LYS A 89 -3.38 -6.04 -3.83
N LEU A 90 -4.22 -5.02 -4.00
CA LEU A 90 -5.56 -5.18 -4.59
C LEU A 90 -5.50 -5.68 -6.04
N LYS A 91 -4.61 -5.13 -6.87
CA LYS A 91 -4.40 -5.57 -8.25
C LYS A 91 -4.02 -7.04 -8.34
N THR A 92 -3.10 -7.48 -7.48
CA THR A 92 -2.52 -8.84 -7.50
C THR A 92 -3.54 -9.90 -7.13
N TYR A 93 -4.38 -9.64 -6.11
CA TYR A 93 -5.21 -10.67 -5.50
C TYR A 93 -6.72 -10.51 -5.78
N SER A 94 -7.15 -9.44 -6.43
CA SER A 94 -8.55 -9.31 -6.84
C SER A 94 -8.86 -10.21 -8.02
N MET A 95 -10.04 -10.81 -8.04
CA MET A 95 -10.50 -11.55 -9.22
C MET A 95 -10.49 -10.62 -10.45
N PRO A 96 -9.81 -11.02 -11.54
CA PRO A 96 -9.81 -10.24 -12.76
C PRO A 96 -11.23 -10.21 -13.32
N VAL A 97 -11.68 -9.02 -13.72
CA VAL A 97 -13.04 -8.86 -14.26
C VAL A 97 -13.09 -9.13 -15.77
N PHE A 98 -11.96 -8.99 -16.45
CA PHE A 98 -11.74 -9.40 -17.84
C PHE A 98 -10.49 -10.26 -17.93
N GLU A 99 -10.36 -11.04 -19.02
CA GLU A 99 -9.12 -11.76 -19.30
C GLU A 99 -7.95 -10.77 -19.35
N GLY A 100 -7.06 -10.89 -18.37
CA GLY A 100 -5.73 -10.28 -18.43
C GLY A 100 -5.45 -9.12 -17.49
N GLU A 101 -6.37 -8.20 -17.18
CA GLU A 101 -5.90 -6.92 -16.60
C GLU A 101 -6.81 -6.30 -15.53
N ASN A 102 -6.43 -6.50 -14.25
CA ASN A 102 -6.69 -5.53 -13.18
C ASN A 102 -5.79 -4.28 -13.31
N GLN A 103 -5.14 -4.07 -14.46
CA GLN A 103 -4.29 -2.90 -14.68
C GLN A 103 -5.13 -1.63 -14.56
N ASN A 104 -4.65 -0.69 -13.75
CA ASN A 104 -5.33 0.59 -13.49
C ASN A 104 -6.74 0.47 -12.87
N ARG A 105 -7.15 -0.71 -12.39
CA ARG A 105 -8.43 -0.90 -11.70
C ARG A 105 -8.47 -0.17 -10.37
N PHE A 106 -7.36 -0.24 -9.63
CA PHE A 106 -7.26 0.31 -8.29
C PHE A 106 -6.37 1.54 -8.27
N MET A 107 -6.82 2.55 -7.52
CA MET A 107 -6.01 3.69 -7.13
C MET A 107 -6.22 3.92 -5.63
N CYS A 108 -5.15 4.26 -4.93
CA CYS A 108 -5.23 4.72 -3.56
C CYS A 108 -4.64 6.12 -3.48
N THR A 109 -5.29 7.01 -2.75
CA THR A 109 -4.80 8.39 -2.53
C THR A 109 -5.04 8.80 -1.09
N ILE A 110 -4.09 9.49 -0.49
CA ILE A 110 -4.29 10.12 0.81
C ILE A 110 -5.30 11.26 0.66
N LYS A 111 -6.39 11.20 1.42
CA LYS A 111 -7.41 12.24 1.48
C LYS A 111 -7.03 13.29 2.54
N ASP A 112 -6.63 12.80 3.70
CA ASP A 112 -6.20 13.58 4.85
C ASP A 112 -5.24 12.75 5.73
N GLU A 113 -4.79 13.31 6.85
CA GLU A 113 -3.82 12.67 7.74
C GLU A 113 -4.29 11.31 8.32
N PHE A 114 -5.61 11.07 8.35
CA PHE A 114 -6.23 9.90 8.95
C PHE A 114 -6.93 8.97 7.96
N THR A 115 -7.01 9.35 6.69
CA THR A 115 -7.86 8.66 5.71
C THR A 115 -7.19 8.51 4.35
N TYR A 116 -7.21 7.28 3.85
CA TYR A 116 -6.95 6.97 2.45
C TYR A 116 -8.27 6.73 1.71
N GLU A 117 -8.37 7.20 0.48
CA GLU A 117 -9.42 6.81 -0.45
C GLU A 117 -8.91 5.69 -1.34
N VAL A 118 -9.66 4.59 -1.39
CA VAL A 118 -9.40 3.44 -2.25
C VAL A 118 -10.47 3.39 -3.32
N TYR A 119 -10.07 3.65 -4.56
CA TYR A 119 -10.92 3.61 -5.74
C TYR A 119 -10.85 2.21 -6.37
N ASP A 120 -12.01 1.59 -6.60
CA ASP A 120 -12.20 0.46 -7.52
C ASP A 120 -12.93 1.01 -8.75
N TYR A 121 -12.17 1.44 -9.76
CA TYR A 121 -12.71 2.05 -10.97
C TYR A 121 -13.60 1.11 -11.76
N HIS A 122 -13.37 -0.20 -11.65
CA HIS A 122 -14.19 -1.16 -12.36
C HIS A 122 -15.59 -1.23 -11.74
N MET A 123 -15.68 -1.21 -10.42
CA MET A 123 -16.96 -1.22 -9.72
C MET A 123 -17.57 0.19 -9.57
N ALA A 124 -16.84 1.22 -10.00
CA ALA A 124 -17.17 2.64 -9.79
C ALA A 124 -17.41 2.98 -8.30
N LEU A 125 -16.61 2.37 -7.42
CA LEU A 125 -16.72 2.55 -5.96
C LEU A 125 -15.50 3.27 -5.40
N CYS A 126 -15.72 4.05 -4.35
CA CYS A 126 -14.68 4.64 -3.52
C CYS A 126 -14.95 4.26 -2.07
N PHE A 127 -13.93 3.74 -1.39
CA PHE A 127 -13.99 3.37 0.01
C PHE A 127 -12.97 4.16 0.82
N GLU A 128 -13.44 4.75 1.92
CA GLU A 128 -12.58 5.38 2.91
C GLU A 128 -11.94 4.31 3.81
N LEU A 129 -10.61 4.28 3.79
CA LEU A 129 -9.76 3.43 4.59
C LEU A 129 -9.07 4.27 5.68
N PRO A 130 -9.46 4.10 6.95
CA PRO A 130 -8.77 4.78 8.04
C PRO A 130 -7.32 4.33 8.17
N THR A 131 -6.39 5.27 8.29
CA THR A 131 -4.95 5.03 8.48
C THR A 131 -4.69 4.09 9.66
N LEU A 132 -5.45 4.21 10.75
CA LEU A 132 -5.30 3.35 11.93
C LEU A 132 -5.45 1.85 11.61
N LYS A 133 -6.24 1.49 10.57
CA LYS A 133 -6.34 0.11 10.14
C LYS A 133 -5.05 -0.40 9.53
N LEU A 134 -4.35 0.45 8.76
CA LEU A 134 -3.07 0.11 8.15
C LEU A 134 -1.99 -0.10 9.21
N GLU A 135 -2.09 0.55 10.36
CA GLU A 135 -1.15 0.37 11.48
C GLU A 135 -1.38 -0.95 12.25
N THR A 136 -2.49 -1.64 12.00
CA THR A 136 -2.80 -2.90 12.67
C THR A 136 -2.12 -4.07 11.93
N SER A 137 -1.26 -4.82 12.62
CA SER A 137 -0.47 -5.93 12.05
C SER A 137 -1.31 -7.05 11.40
N ASN A 138 -2.55 -7.25 11.87
CA ASN A 138 -3.47 -8.26 11.33
C ASN A 138 -4.45 -7.70 10.28
N PHE A 139 -4.24 -6.47 9.81
CA PHE A 139 -5.12 -5.89 8.81
C PHE A 139 -4.84 -6.45 7.42
N ASP A 140 -5.86 -7.09 6.85
CA ASP A 140 -5.86 -7.55 5.47
C ASP A 140 -6.72 -6.64 4.59
N ILE A 141 -6.05 -5.85 3.75
CA ILE A 141 -6.67 -4.96 2.77
C ILE A 141 -7.59 -5.72 1.79
N MET A 142 -7.25 -6.96 1.45
CA MET A 142 -8.04 -7.77 0.51
C MET A 142 -9.38 -8.15 1.11
N HIS A 143 -9.34 -8.72 2.32
CA HIS A 143 -10.54 -9.09 3.05
C HIS A 143 -11.40 -7.86 3.38
N TRP A 144 -10.75 -6.75 3.76
CA TRP A 144 -11.45 -5.48 4.00
C TRP A 144 -12.16 -4.98 2.74
N HIS A 145 -11.49 -4.95 1.59
CA HIS A 145 -12.07 -4.50 0.33
C HIS A 145 -13.22 -5.41 -0.10
N ALA A 146 -13.05 -6.73 -0.04
CA ALA A 146 -14.10 -7.70 -0.36
C ALA A 146 -15.34 -7.50 0.52
N LYS A 147 -15.16 -7.26 1.83
CA LYS A 147 -16.27 -6.99 2.75
C LYS A 147 -17.01 -5.71 2.41
N ARG A 148 -16.28 -4.65 2.04
CA ARG A 148 -16.88 -3.37 1.60
C ARG A 148 -17.65 -3.53 0.29
N LEU A 149 -17.07 -4.23 -0.68
CA LEU A 149 -17.71 -4.53 -1.95
C LEU A 149 -19.01 -5.33 -1.75
N MET A 150 -18.98 -6.40 -0.94
CA MET A 150 -20.19 -7.16 -0.62
C MET A 150 -21.26 -6.30 0.04
N GLY A 151 -20.88 -5.42 0.98
CA GLY A 151 -21.79 -4.46 1.59
C GLY A 151 -22.44 -3.53 0.55
N ALA A 152 -21.65 -2.94 -0.33
CA ALA A 152 -22.15 -2.08 -1.40
C ALA A 152 -23.09 -2.83 -2.36
N CYS A 153 -22.79 -4.09 -2.70
CA CYS A 153 -23.69 -4.93 -3.50
C CYS A 153 -25.01 -5.22 -2.78
N ILE A 154 -24.97 -5.47 -1.46
CA ILE A 154 -26.18 -5.65 -0.65
C ILE A 154 -27.01 -4.37 -0.65
N ASP A 155 -26.39 -3.21 -0.44
CA ASP A 155 -27.09 -1.92 -0.42
C ASP A 155 -27.75 -1.62 -1.77
N LEU A 156 -27.07 -1.92 -2.89
CA LEU A 156 -27.62 -1.78 -4.24
C LEU A 156 -28.75 -2.77 -4.57
N THR A 157 -28.74 -3.95 -3.94
CA THR A 157 -29.78 -4.99 -4.15
C THR A 157 -30.88 -4.94 -3.11
N ASN A 158 -30.77 -4.08 -2.10
CA ASN A 158 -31.77 -3.90 -1.06
C ASN A 158 -32.96 -3.13 -1.67
N PRO A 159 -34.13 -3.75 -1.83
CA PRO A 159 -35.31 -3.08 -2.33
C PRO A 159 -35.90 -2.28 -1.17
N ASN A 160 -35.29 -1.15 -0.83
CA ASN A 160 -35.97 -0.15 -0.02
C ASN A 160 -36.49 0.94 -0.97
N PRO A 161 -37.68 0.75 -1.57
CA PRO A 161 -38.35 1.87 -2.17
C PRO A 161 -38.69 2.82 -1.03
N LEU A 162 -38.11 4.01 -1.01
CA LEU A 162 -38.83 5.13 -0.41
C LEU A 162 -40.11 5.31 -1.23
N TRP A 163 -41.15 4.56 -0.84
CA TRP A 163 -42.52 4.99 -1.07
C TRP A 163 -42.77 6.19 -0.14
N ASP A 164 -42.28 7.36 -0.56
CA ASP A 164 -42.95 8.61 -0.19
C ASP A 164 -44.19 8.74 -1.08
N THR A 165 -45.18 7.89 -0.79
CA THR A 165 -46.58 8.15 -1.07
C THR A 165 -47.26 8.45 0.24
N THR A 166 -47.30 9.72 0.62
CA THR A 166 -48.49 10.33 1.20
C THR A 166 -48.52 11.80 0.83
N SER A 167 -49.15 12.08 -0.31
CA SER A 167 -50.02 13.25 -0.42
C SER A 167 -51.21 13.00 0.51
N GLY A 168 -51.44 13.91 1.45
CA GLY A 168 -52.59 13.95 2.35
C GLY A 168 -52.64 15.28 3.05
#